data_AF-A0A848SYR2-F1
#
_entry.id   AF-A0A848SYR2-F1
#
_cell.length_a   1.000
_cell.length_b   1.000
_cell.length_c   1.000
_cell.angle_alpha   90.00
_cell.angle_beta   90.00
_cell.angle_gamma   90.00
#
_symmetry.space_group_name_H-M   'P 1'
#
loop_
_entity.id
_entity.type
_entity.pdbx_description
1 polymer ?
#
loop_
_entity_poly.entity_id
_entity_poly.type
_entity_poly.pdbx_seq_one_letter_code
_entity_poly.pdbx_strand_id
1 'polypeptide(L)'
;MASNGASDSIGTAAVSWTDSTGVHIRVYSTDGDNVTERYNDGDGWKTGTLNVPGSEVSATCWAVEGGYTVRLYATVQFESTTEWCNGPDTKGEWVKGAYTPG
;
A
#
# COMPACT_ATOMS: atom_id res chain seq x y z
N MET A 1 -4.74 -4.42 33.77
CA MET A 1 -4.07 -3.13 33.53
C MET A 1 -4.41 -2.72 32.10
N ALA A 2 -5.27 -1.73 31.91
CA ALA A 2 -5.54 -1.15 30.61
C ALA A 2 -4.47 -0.09 30.34
N SER A 3 -3.72 -0.19 29.25
CA SER A 3 -2.77 0.84 28.84
C SER A 3 -3.51 1.97 28.13
N ASN A 4 -3.68 3.09 28.82
CA ASN A 4 -3.95 4.38 28.16
C ASN A 4 -2.68 4.81 27.41
N GLY A 5 -2.79 5.24 26.16
CA GLY A 5 -1.85 6.28 25.67
C GLY A 5 -1.33 6.26 24.24
N ALA A 6 -2.02 5.66 23.27
CA ALA A 6 -2.05 6.10 21.87
C ALA A 6 -3.17 5.31 21.20
N SER A 7 -4.11 5.94 20.52
CA SER A 7 -4.77 5.22 19.44
C SER A 7 -3.66 5.04 18.41
N ASP A 8 -3.04 3.87 18.37
CA ASP A 8 -2.29 3.41 17.20
C ASP A 8 -3.10 3.85 15.98
N SER A 9 -2.57 4.81 15.21
CA SER A 9 -3.34 5.49 14.18
C SER A 9 -3.66 4.48 13.10
N ILE A 10 -4.86 3.89 13.16
CA ILE A 10 -5.31 2.97 12.14
C ILE A 10 -5.74 3.79 10.93
N GLY A 11 -4.91 3.77 9.89
CA GLY A 11 -5.17 4.38 8.60
C GLY A 11 -5.30 3.33 7.52
N THR A 12 -6.14 3.59 6.51
CA THR A 12 -6.25 2.70 5.35
C THR A 12 -6.25 3.49 4.04
N ALA A 13 -5.61 2.94 3.01
CA ALA A 13 -5.75 3.37 1.63
C ALA A 13 -6.16 2.16 0.78
N ALA A 14 -6.99 2.38 -0.24
CA ALA A 14 -7.43 1.31 -1.13
C ALA A 14 -7.27 1.74 -2.59
N VAL A 15 -6.90 0.78 -3.42
CA VAL A 15 -6.92 0.89 -4.87
C VAL A 15 -7.64 -0.30 -5.47
N SER A 16 -8.21 -0.10 -6.65
CA SER A 16 -8.86 -1.17 -7.39
C SER A 16 -8.72 -0.98 -8.88
N TRP A 17 -8.67 -2.09 -9.61
CA TRP A 17 -8.73 -2.10 -11.06
C TRP A 17 -9.56 -3.29 -11.54
N THR A 18 -9.88 -3.30 -12.83
CA THR A 18 -10.63 -4.37 -13.49
C THR A 18 -9.92 -4.80 -14.76
N ASP A 19 -9.86 -6.09 -15.00
CA ASP A 19 -9.40 -6.65 -16.28
C ASP A 19 -10.29 -7.81 -16.73
N SER A 20 -9.83 -8.59 -17.72
CA SER A 20 -10.59 -9.74 -18.24
C SER A 20 -10.77 -10.88 -17.23
N THR A 21 -10.03 -10.87 -16.12
CA THR A 21 -10.10 -11.87 -15.06
C THR A 21 -11.01 -11.47 -13.90
N GLY A 22 -11.29 -10.17 -13.73
CA GLY A 22 -12.28 -9.69 -12.78
C GLY A 22 -11.94 -8.35 -12.13
N VAL A 23 -12.42 -8.17 -10.90
CA VAL A 23 -12.13 -7.01 -10.04
C VAL A 23 -10.97 -7.37 -9.12
N HIS A 24 -10.01 -6.46 -9.03
CA HIS A 24 -8.86 -6.56 -8.14
C HIS A 24 -8.92 -5.45 -7.13
N ILE A 25 -8.69 -5.78 -5.86
CA ILE A 25 -8.67 -4.82 -4.75
C ILE A 25 -7.36 -5.00 -3.99
N ARG A 26 -6.71 -3.89 -3.65
CA ARG A 26 -5.64 -3.83 -2.66
C ARG A 26 -6.05 -2.87 -1.56
N VAL A 27 -5.89 -3.29 -0.31
CA VAL A 27 -6.11 -2.47 0.88
C VAL A 27 -4.82 -2.44 1.66
N TYR A 28 -4.31 -1.23 1.86
CA TYR A 28 -3.13 -0.93 2.64
C TYR A 28 -3.55 -0.40 3.99
N SER A 29 -3.05 -0.99 5.07
CA SER A 29 -3.41 -0.62 6.44
C SER A 29 -2.15 -0.30 7.23
N THR A 30 -2.18 0.79 8.00
CA THR A 30 -1.16 1.09 9.01
C THR A 30 -1.70 0.84 10.40
N ASP A 31 -0.86 0.30 11.28
CA ASP A 31 -1.07 0.22 12.73
C ASP A 31 -0.42 1.41 13.47
N GLY A 32 -0.02 2.47 12.75
CA GLY A 32 0.75 3.58 13.29
C GLY A 32 2.26 3.41 13.16
N ASP A 33 2.76 2.18 12.99
CA ASP A 33 4.19 1.88 12.80
C ASP A 33 4.50 1.35 11.40
N ASN A 34 3.72 0.38 10.91
CA ASN A 34 3.97 -0.31 9.65
C ASN A 34 2.73 -0.33 8.76
N VAL A 35 2.96 -0.16 7.45
CA VAL A 35 1.96 -0.35 6.40
C VAL A 35 2.05 -1.78 5.86
N THR A 36 0.92 -2.49 5.88
CA THR A 36 0.77 -3.85 5.33
C THR A 36 -0.31 -3.92 4.26
N GLU A 37 -0.27 -4.96 3.41
CA GLU A 37 -1.23 -5.16 2.32
C GLU A 37 -2.15 -6.37 2.57
N ARG A 38 -3.44 -6.18 2.28
CA ARG A 38 -4.40 -7.24 1.99
C ARG A 38 -4.89 -7.10 0.56
N TYR A 39 -5.04 -8.21 -0.16
CA TYR A 39 -5.51 -8.21 -1.54
C TYR A 39 -6.61 -9.23 -1.79
N ASN A 40 -7.44 -8.95 -2.79
CA ASN A 40 -8.46 -9.86 -3.29
C ASN A 40 -8.54 -9.75 -4.81
N ASP A 41 -8.31 -10.87 -5.50
CA ASP A 41 -8.34 -11.00 -6.96
C ASP A 41 -9.53 -11.85 -7.44
N GLY A 42 -10.60 -11.91 -6.64
CA GLY A 42 -11.82 -12.66 -6.92
C GLY A 42 -11.93 -14.01 -6.20
N ASP A 43 -10.87 -14.48 -5.53
CA ASP A 43 -10.82 -15.77 -4.82
C ASP A 43 -10.65 -15.64 -3.30
N GLY A 44 -11.00 -14.48 -2.75
CA GLY A 44 -10.97 -14.19 -1.32
C GLY A 44 -9.76 -13.36 -0.89
N TRP A 45 -9.75 -12.97 0.38
CA TRP A 45 -8.74 -12.06 0.91
C TRP A 45 -7.45 -12.78 1.33
N LYS A 46 -6.31 -12.31 0.82
CA LYS A 46 -4.96 -12.81 1.11
C LYS A 46 -4.06 -11.69 1.64
N THR A 47 -2.95 -12.08 2.29
CA THR A 47 -1.93 -11.14 2.77
C THR A 47 -0.89 -10.93 1.67
N GLY A 48 -0.62 -9.67 1.33
CA GLY A 48 0.42 -9.28 0.39
C GLY A 48 1.82 -9.33 1.00
N THR A 49 2.85 -9.02 0.20
CA THR A 49 4.24 -9.02 0.66
C THR A 49 4.71 -7.68 1.23
N LEU A 50 3.91 -6.61 1.07
CA LEU A 50 4.24 -5.29 1.62
C LEU A 50 4.29 -5.33 3.16
N ASN A 51 5.42 -4.91 3.71
CA ASN A 51 5.57 -4.56 5.12
C ASN A 51 6.65 -3.48 5.22
N VAL A 52 6.25 -2.23 5.37
CA VAL A 52 7.15 -1.07 5.31
C VAL A 52 6.81 -0.07 6.41
N PRO A 53 7.78 0.69 6.97
CA PRO A 53 7.47 1.71 7.97
C PRO A 53 6.54 2.80 7.42
N GLY A 54 5.57 3.21 8.22
CA GLY A 54 4.67 4.32 7.89
C GLY A 54 3.48 4.41 8.85
N SER A 55 3.28 5.59 9.43
CA SER A 55 2.16 5.94 10.33
C SER A 55 0.95 6.48 9.57
N GLU A 56 1.13 6.86 8.30
CA GLU A 56 0.07 7.25 7.38
C GLU A 56 0.29 6.62 6.01
N VAL A 57 -0.79 6.39 5.27
CA VAL A 57 -0.75 5.74 3.96
C VAL A 57 -1.71 6.39 2.97
N SER A 58 -1.24 6.57 1.74
CA SER A 58 -2.08 6.83 0.57
C SER A 58 -1.61 5.96 -0.59
N ALA A 59 -2.49 5.71 -1.58
CA ALA A 59 -2.16 4.88 -2.71
C ALA A 59 -2.91 5.30 -3.97
N THR A 60 -2.32 5.01 -5.13
CA THR A 60 -2.93 5.17 -6.46
C THR A 60 -2.47 4.05 -7.38
N CYS A 61 -3.25 3.74 -8.41
CA CYS A 61 -2.89 2.73 -9.40
C CYS A 61 -3.29 3.17 -10.80
N TRP A 62 -2.59 2.66 -11.82
CA TRP A 62 -2.96 2.88 -13.22
C TRP A 62 -2.50 1.71 -14.11
N ALA A 63 -3.14 1.61 -15.29
CA ALA A 63 -2.78 0.61 -16.30
C ALA A 63 -1.45 0.97 -16.96
N VAL A 64 -0.62 -0.05 -17.20
CA VAL A 64 0.66 0.04 -17.91
C VAL A 64 0.78 -1.12 -18.90
N GLU A 65 1.79 -1.10 -19.77
CA GLU A 65 2.12 -2.28 -20.57
C GLU A 65 2.43 -3.46 -19.64
N GLY A 66 1.79 -4.60 -19.87
CA GLY A 66 1.97 -5.80 -19.06
C GLY A 66 1.12 -5.89 -17.78
N GLY A 67 0.22 -4.94 -17.51
CA GLY A 67 -0.74 -5.05 -16.40
C GLY A 67 -1.08 -3.72 -15.73
N TYR A 68 -1.08 -3.72 -14.40
CA TYR A 68 -1.35 -2.55 -13.58
C TYR A 68 -0.18 -2.30 -12.63
N THR A 69 0.08 -1.02 -12.36
CA THR A 69 1.09 -0.61 -11.40
C THR A 69 0.42 0.16 -10.26
N VAL A 70 0.95 0.01 -9.05
CA VAL A 70 0.52 0.69 -7.83
C VAL A 70 1.67 1.55 -7.32
N ARG A 71 1.32 2.74 -6.83
CA ARG A 71 2.19 3.58 -6.01
C ARG A 71 1.55 3.76 -4.66
N LEU A 72 2.33 3.50 -3.63
CA LEU A 72 1.98 3.68 -2.24
C LEU A 72 2.90 4.72 -1.64
N TYR A 73 2.34 5.68 -0.92
CA TYR A 73 3.10 6.69 -0.20
C TYR A 73 2.91 6.42 1.30
N ALA A 74 4.00 6.02 1.94
CA ALA A 74 4.05 5.78 3.38
C ALA A 74 4.76 6.95 4.06
N THR A 75 4.07 7.62 4.98
CA THR A 75 4.63 8.74 5.75
C THR A 75 4.96 8.28 7.16
N VAL A 76 6.18 8.52 7.62
CA VAL A 76 6.62 8.20 8.99
C VAL A 76 6.53 9.46 9.85
N GLN A 77 5.67 9.43 10.87
CA GLN A 77 5.53 10.44 11.94
C GLN A 77 5.52 11.89 11.43
N PHE A 78 4.86 12.15 10.30
CA PHE A 78 4.79 13.48 9.65
C PHE A 78 6.13 14.05 9.15
N GLU A 79 7.22 13.28 9.15
CA GLU A 79 8.55 13.78 8.78
C GLU A 79 8.89 13.52 7.31
N SER A 80 8.73 12.27 6.86
CA SER A 80 9.15 11.86 5.53
C SER A 80 8.17 10.92 4.88
N THR A 81 7.91 11.17 3.60
CA THR A 81 7.07 10.32 2.74
C THR A 81 7.95 9.54 1.79
N THR A 82 7.90 8.21 1.89
CA THR A 82 8.55 7.30 0.96
C THR A 82 7.52 6.72 -0.01
N GLU A 83 7.82 6.80 -1.31
CA GLU A 83 7.07 6.07 -2.33
C GLU A 83 7.55 4.62 -2.41
N TRP A 84 6.61 3.70 -2.52
CA TRP A 84 6.79 2.29 -2.80
C TRP A 84 6.03 1.93 -4.08
N CYS A 85 6.73 1.26 -4.99
CA CYS A 85 6.25 0.90 -6.32
C CYS A 85 6.06 -0.62 -6.41
N ASN A 86 4.94 -1.07 -6.99
CA ASN A 86 4.73 -2.47 -7.37
C ASN A 86 4.00 -2.54 -8.71
N GLY A 87 4.38 -3.45 -9.58
CA GLY A 87 3.79 -3.63 -10.91
C GLY A 87 4.78 -4.26 -11.91
N PRO A 88 4.41 -4.36 -13.20
CA PRO A 88 5.26 -4.94 -14.24
C PRO A 88 6.66 -4.31 -14.33
N ASP A 89 6.76 -3.00 -14.14
CA ASP A 89 8.00 -2.21 -14.11
C ASP A 89 8.96 -2.61 -12.98
N THR A 90 8.42 -3.19 -11.91
CA THR A 90 9.15 -3.66 -10.73
C THR A 90 9.22 -5.18 -10.65
N LYS A 91 8.74 -5.88 -11.70
CA LYS A 91 8.61 -7.35 -11.76
C LYS A 91 7.72 -7.93 -10.64
N GLY A 92 6.75 -7.14 -10.18
CA GLY A 92 5.81 -7.54 -9.11
C GLY A 92 6.38 -7.45 -7.69
N GLU A 93 7.56 -6.86 -7.51
CA GLU A 93 8.19 -6.66 -6.20
C GLU A 93 7.95 -5.24 -5.68
N TRP A 94 7.81 -5.08 -4.36
CA TRP A 94 7.77 -3.75 -3.74
C TRP A 94 9.16 -3.15 -3.68
N VAL A 95 9.38 -2.04 -4.38
CA VAL A 95 10.66 -1.33 -4.42
C VAL A 95 10.49 0.14 -4.07
N LYS A 96 11.50 0.74 -3.46
CA LYS A 96 11.51 2.18 -3.15
C LYS A 96 11.48 3.00 -4.45
N GLY A 97 10.54 3.93 -4.54
CA GLY A 97 10.36 4.85 -5.66
C GLY A 97 11.28 6.06 -5.63
N ALA A 98 11.12 6.93 -6.62
CA ALA A 98 11.96 8.12 -6.81
C ALA A 98 11.33 9.41 -6.27
N TYR A 99 10.09 9.35 -5.76
CA TYR A 99 9.43 10.49 -5.15
C TYR A 99 10.25 11.12 -4.02
N THR A 100 10.27 12.45 -4.00
CA THR A 100 10.79 13.26 -2.89
C THR A 100 9.75 14.31 -2.50
N PRO A 101 9.42 14.49 -1.22
CA PRO A 101 8.61 15.62 -0.78
C PRO A 101 9.35 16.94 -1.08
N GLY A 102 8.61 17.95 -1.54
CA GLY A 102 9.13 19.27 -1.89
C GLY A 102 9.34 20.19 -0.70
#